data_AF-A0A1I7H203-F1
#
_entry.id   AF-A0A1I7H203-F1
#
_cell.length_a   1.000
_cell.length_b   1.000
_cell.length_c   1.000
_cell.angle_alpha   90.00
_cell.angle_beta   90.00
_cell.angle_gamma   90.00
#
_symmetry.space_group_name_H-M   'P 1'
#
loop_
_entity.id
_entity.type
_entity.pdbx_description
1 polymer ?
#
loop_
_entity_poly.entity_id
_entity_poly.type
_entity_poly.pdbx_seq_one_letter_code
_entity_poly.pdbx_strand_id
1 'polypeptide(L)'
;MTLTVLFHQLRFRQFKSFYLVYVCRHLQAEFPKLPSYQRCVELLPRCVAPLTALFEMLKDQCDGISIADATAIAVCDNRRIARHRIFADSARHGKTSMGWFYGFKLHAIINSKGELIRLQLTAGNVDDR
;
A
#
# COMPACT_ATOMS: atom_id res chain seq x y z
N MET A 1 -5.92 7.68 10.18
CA MET A 1 -4.78 8.12 9.36
C MET A 1 -3.49 8.21 10.16
N THR A 2 -3.44 8.96 11.28
CA THR A 2 -2.21 9.15 12.09
C THR A 2 -1.52 7.85 12.49
N LEU A 3 -2.27 6.85 12.99
CA LEU A 3 -1.71 5.53 13.33
C LEU A 3 -1.13 4.81 12.11
N THR A 4 -1.73 4.96 10.93
CA THR A 4 -1.24 4.36 9.68
C THR A 4 0.06 5.02 9.23
N VAL A 5 0.15 6.35 9.29
CA VAL A 5 1.38 7.09 8.99
C VAL A 5 2.48 6.70 9.96
N LEU A 6 2.18 6.69 11.26
CA LEU A 6 3.14 6.32 12.31
C LEU A 6 3.64 4.87 12.16
N PHE A 7 2.75 3.93 11.81
CA PHE A 7 3.11 2.53 11.53
C PHE A 7 4.23 2.44 10.47
N HIS A 8 4.09 3.20 9.38
CA HIS A 8 5.07 3.23 8.30
C HIS A 8 6.34 4.01 8.68
N GLN A 9 6.22 5.15 9.36
CA GLN A 9 7.38 5.94 9.82
C GLN A 9 8.26 5.17 10.81
N LEU A 10 7.65 4.42 11.72
CA LEU A 10 8.36 3.55 12.67
C LEU A 10 8.79 2.20 12.06
N ARG A 11 8.49 1.97 10.77
CA ARG A 11 8.90 0.78 10.01
C ARG A 11 8.48 -0.55 10.65
N PHE A 12 7.33 -0.58 11.32
CA PHE A 12 6.77 -1.84 11.81
C PHE A 12 6.37 -2.73 10.63
N ARG A 13 6.64 -4.03 10.75
CA ARG A 13 6.25 -5.02 9.71
C ARG A 13 4.83 -5.56 9.89
N GLN A 14 4.36 -5.63 11.14
CA GLN A 14 3.07 -6.23 11.49
C GLN A 14 2.19 -5.23 12.23
N PHE A 15 1.05 -4.89 11.62
CA PHE A 15 0.13 -3.89 12.17
C PHE A 15 -0.46 -4.33 13.51
N LYS A 16 -0.71 -5.62 13.71
CA LYS A 16 -1.24 -6.14 15.00
C LYS A 16 -0.28 -5.89 16.16
N SER A 17 1.00 -6.17 15.97
CA SER A 17 2.04 -5.94 16.98
C SER A 17 2.25 -4.45 17.24
N PHE A 18 2.29 -3.63 16.17
CA PHE A 18 2.31 -2.17 16.28
C PHE A 18 1.13 -1.66 17.14
N TYR A 19 -0.08 -2.12 16.85
CA TYR A 19 -1.26 -1.64 17.55
C TYR A 19 -1.30 -2.10 19.02
N LEU A 20 -1.25 -3.42 19.25
CA LEU A 20 -1.48 -3.99 20.59
C LEU A 20 -0.30 -3.81 21.54
N VAL A 21 0.93 -3.86 21.03
CA VAL A 21 2.13 -3.83 21.88
C VAL A 21 2.70 -2.44 21.98
N TYR A 22 2.72 -1.67 20.89
CA TYR A 22 3.30 -0.33 20.90
C TYR A 22 2.24 0.76 21.21
N VAL A 23 1.23 0.92 20.35
CA VAL A 23 0.23 1.99 20.48
C VAL A 23 -0.56 1.87 21.79
N CYS A 24 -1.15 0.69 22.06
CA CYS A 24 -1.96 0.49 23.26
C CYS A 24 -1.18 0.55 24.58
N ARG A 25 0.16 0.46 24.58
CA ARG A 25 0.97 0.49 25.81
C ARG A 25 1.69 1.82 26.01
N HIS A 26 2.21 2.40 24.93
CA HIS A 26 3.09 3.56 25.01
C HIS A 26 2.41 4.87 24.56
N LEU A 27 1.31 4.80 23.80
CA LEU A 27 0.66 5.97 23.23
C LEU A 27 -0.75 6.20 23.78
N GLN A 28 -1.09 5.64 24.94
CA GLN A 28 -2.42 5.86 25.54
C GLN A 28 -2.67 7.33 25.89
N ALA A 29 -1.64 8.07 26.29
CA ALA A 29 -1.76 9.50 26.59
C ALA A 29 -2.15 10.31 25.34
N GLU A 30 -1.57 9.98 24.19
CA GLU A 30 -1.85 10.65 22.90
C GLU A 30 -3.17 10.20 22.28
N PHE A 31 -3.58 8.96 22.55
CA PHE A 31 -4.81 8.37 22.01
C PHE A 31 -5.65 7.76 23.15
N PRO A 32 -6.31 8.59 23.98
CA PRO A 32 -7.04 8.12 25.15
C PRO A 32 -8.30 7.30 24.80
N LYS A 33 -8.81 7.43 23.57
CA LYS A 33 -10.03 6.74 23.08
C LYS A 33 -9.72 5.83 21.89
N LEU A 34 -8.79 4.89 22.07
CA LEU A 34 -8.47 3.91 21.04
C LEU A 34 -9.62 2.90 20.86
N PRO A 35 -10.04 2.61 19.61
CA PRO A 35 -10.99 1.53 19.36
C PRO A 35 -10.36 0.16 19.65
N SER A 36 -11.18 -0.90 19.66
CA SER A 36 -10.62 -2.26 19.66
C SER A 36 -9.77 -2.49 18.41
N TYR A 37 -8.82 -3.43 18.47
CA TYR A 37 -7.99 -3.77 17.31
C TYR A 37 -8.83 -4.12 16.07
N GLN A 38 -9.87 -4.93 16.25
CA GLN A 38 -10.78 -5.29 15.16
C GLN A 38 -11.45 -4.05 14.56
N ARG A 39 -12.01 -3.18 15.40
CA ARG A 39 -12.65 -1.95 14.93
C ARG A 39 -11.64 -1.00 14.26
N CYS A 40 -10.39 -0.96 14.72
CA CYS A 40 -9.33 -0.21 14.05
C CYS A 40 -9.08 -0.74 12.63
N VAL A 41 -8.97 -2.06 12.45
CA VAL A 41 -8.77 -2.70 11.14
C VAL A 41 -9.94 -2.43 10.20
N GLU A 42 -11.18 -2.51 10.69
CA GLU A 42 -12.38 -2.17 9.91
C GLU A 42 -12.38 -0.70 9.43
N LEU A 43 -11.77 0.20 10.21
CA LEU A 43 -11.69 1.63 9.90
C LEU A 43 -10.49 1.99 9.01
N LEU A 44 -9.47 1.14 8.91
CA LEU A 44 -8.26 1.40 8.10
C LEU A 44 -8.56 1.80 6.64
N PRO A 45 -9.50 1.15 5.92
CA PRO A 45 -9.82 1.54 4.54
C PRO A 45 -10.28 3.00 4.39
N ARG A 46 -10.84 3.62 5.45
CA ARG A 46 -11.22 5.04 5.43
C ARG A 46 -10.01 5.97 5.28
N CYS A 47 -8.80 5.47 5.52
CA CYS A 47 -7.57 6.24 5.30
C CYS A 47 -7.21 6.36 3.82
N VAL A 48 -7.77 5.57 2.91
CA VAL A 48 -7.45 5.63 1.48
C VAL A 48 -7.77 7.01 0.92
N ALA A 49 -8.99 7.51 1.11
CA ALA A 49 -9.41 8.81 0.60
C ALA A 49 -8.49 9.99 1.04
N PRO A 50 -8.20 10.18 2.34
CA PRO A 50 -7.31 11.26 2.75
C PRO A 50 -5.84 11.04 2.35
N LEU A 51 -5.37 9.79 2.24
CA LEU A 51 -4.02 9.52 1.74
C LEU A 51 -3.90 9.80 0.24
N THR A 52 -4.94 9.51 -0.55
CA THR A 52 -5.00 9.89 -1.96
C THR A 52 -5.06 11.41 -2.10
N ALA A 53 -5.88 12.10 -1.30
CA ALA A 53 -5.92 13.57 -1.31
C ALA A 53 -4.55 14.17 -0.90
N LEU A 54 -3.88 13.60 0.09
CA LEU A 54 -2.53 14.00 0.47
C LEU A 54 -1.53 13.79 -0.67
N PHE A 55 -1.58 12.65 -1.36
CA PHE A 55 -0.75 12.39 -2.53
C PHE A 55 -1.01 13.42 -3.63
N GLU A 56 -2.26 13.74 -3.92
CA GLU A 56 -2.63 14.75 -4.93
C GLU A 56 -2.12 16.16 -4.59
N MET A 57 -1.98 16.49 -3.30
CA MET A 57 -1.39 17.76 -2.86
C MET A 57 0.14 17.77 -2.90
N LEU A 58 0.78 16.60 -2.77
CA LEU A 58 2.24 16.47 -2.64
C LEU A 58 2.94 16.05 -3.94
N LYS A 59 2.21 15.49 -4.91
CA LYS A 59 2.77 15.08 -6.19
C LYS A 59 3.26 16.30 -6.97
N ASP A 60 4.31 16.11 -7.75
CA ASP A 60 4.88 17.17 -8.59
C ASP A 60 4.36 17.07 -10.03
N GLN A 61 4.71 18.06 -10.84
CA GLN A 61 4.44 18.13 -12.26
C GLN A 61 5.54 17.43 -13.07
N CYS A 62 5.18 17.08 -14.30
CA CYS A 62 6.13 16.60 -15.29
C CYS A 62 7.00 17.77 -15.77
N ASP A 63 8.32 17.59 -15.76
CA ASP A 63 9.31 18.58 -16.22
C ASP A 63 9.73 18.35 -17.68
N GLY A 64 8.93 17.60 -18.43
CA GLY A 64 9.22 17.17 -19.81
C GLY A 64 9.86 15.80 -19.90
N ILE A 65 10.32 15.22 -18.78
CA ILE A 65 10.80 13.85 -18.69
C ILE A 65 9.92 13.08 -17.71
N SER A 66 9.50 11.88 -18.10
CA SER A 66 8.79 10.97 -17.19
C SER A 66 9.42 9.59 -17.26
N ILE A 67 9.68 9.03 -16.09
CA ILE A 67 10.24 7.69 -15.92
C ILE A 67 9.14 6.85 -15.28
N ALA A 68 8.74 5.77 -15.94
CA ALA A 68 7.73 4.84 -15.45
C ALA A 68 8.39 3.54 -15.00
N ASP A 69 7.95 3.03 -13.86
CA ASP A 69 8.29 1.69 -13.39
C ASP A 69 7.08 1.06 -12.68
N ALA A 70 7.03 -0.27 -12.64
CA ALA A 70 5.96 -1.01 -12.01
C ALA A 70 6.52 -2.05 -11.02
N THR A 71 6.13 -1.91 -9.75
CA THR A 71 6.49 -2.87 -8.71
C THR A 71 5.39 -3.92 -8.54
N ALA A 72 5.76 -5.20 -8.60
CA ALA A 72 4.84 -6.30 -8.31
C ALA A 72 4.50 -6.39 -6.81
N ILE A 73 3.20 -6.45 -6.52
CA ILE A 73 2.65 -6.67 -5.18
C ILE A 73 1.99 -8.06 -5.17
N ALA A 74 2.76 -9.06 -4.74
CA ALA A 74 2.26 -10.42 -4.58
C ALA A 74 1.33 -10.51 -3.36
N VAL A 75 0.11 -11.01 -3.55
CA VAL A 75 -0.88 -11.15 -2.46
C VAL A 75 -0.89 -12.54 -1.84
N CYS A 76 -0.31 -13.52 -2.52
CA CYS A 76 -0.05 -14.86 -1.98
C CYS A 76 1.07 -15.57 -2.74
N ASP A 77 1.55 -16.67 -2.16
CA ASP A 77 2.43 -17.61 -2.84
C ASP A 77 1.70 -18.30 -4.01
N ASN A 78 2.42 -18.55 -5.11
CA ASN A 78 1.84 -19.15 -6.32
C ASN A 78 1.19 -20.53 -6.07
N ARG A 79 1.70 -21.31 -5.11
CA ARG A 79 1.13 -22.62 -4.74
C ARG A 79 -0.22 -22.50 -4.03
N ARG A 80 -0.58 -21.32 -3.53
CA ARG A 80 -1.79 -21.08 -2.72
C ARG A 80 -2.90 -20.35 -3.47
N ILE A 81 -2.71 -20.01 -4.75
CA ILE A 81 -3.65 -19.23 -5.55
C ILE A 81 -5.05 -19.86 -5.55
N ALA A 82 -5.14 -21.18 -5.74
CA ALA A 82 -6.42 -21.90 -5.76
C ALA A 82 -7.23 -21.78 -4.45
N ARG A 83 -6.60 -21.38 -3.33
CA ARG A 83 -7.24 -21.17 -2.03
C ARG A 83 -7.38 -19.69 -1.67
N HIS A 84 -6.90 -18.78 -2.50
CA HIS A 84 -6.95 -17.35 -2.25
C HIS A 84 -8.37 -16.82 -2.48
N ARG A 85 -8.97 -16.20 -1.45
CA ARG A 85 -10.35 -15.70 -1.52
C ARG A 85 -10.47 -14.19 -1.53
N ILE A 86 -9.52 -13.47 -0.93
CA ILE A 86 -9.64 -12.04 -0.65
C ILE A 86 -9.59 -11.20 -1.93
N PHE A 87 -8.65 -11.51 -2.83
CA PHE A 87 -8.45 -10.81 -4.10
C PHE A 87 -8.76 -11.70 -5.31
N ALA A 88 -9.61 -12.72 -5.16
CA ALA A 88 -9.89 -13.68 -6.24
C ALA A 88 -10.39 -12.98 -7.52
N ASP A 89 -11.21 -11.95 -7.37
CA ASP A 89 -11.83 -11.25 -8.50
C ASP A 89 -10.93 -10.16 -9.11
N SER A 90 -9.96 -9.64 -8.34
CA SER A 90 -9.18 -8.44 -8.70
C SER A 90 -7.70 -8.70 -8.98
N ALA A 91 -7.07 -9.66 -8.30
CA ALA A 91 -5.69 -10.03 -8.56
C ALA A 91 -5.58 -10.91 -9.83
N ARG A 92 -4.46 -10.76 -10.55
CA ARG A 92 -4.15 -11.56 -11.74
C ARG A 92 -2.70 -12.05 -11.70
N HIS A 93 -2.43 -13.07 -12.50
CA HIS A 93 -1.07 -13.56 -12.70
C HIS A 93 -0.23 -12.54 -13.47
N GLY A 94 0.89 -12.11 -12.89
CA GLY A 94 1.88 -11.28 -13.53
C GLY A 94 3.24 -11.96 -13.60
N LYS A 95 4.14 -11.41 -14.41
CA LYS A 95 5.53 -11.87 -14.50
C LYS A 95 6.47 -10.67 -14.36
N THR A 96 7.50 -10.83 -13.54
CA THR A 96 8.64 -9.91 -13.46
C THR A 96 9.92 -10.63 -13.87
N SER A 97 11.05 -9.92 -13.87
CA SER A 97 12.38 -10.53 -14.01
C SER A 97 12.66 -11.61 -12.96
N MET A 98 12.03 -11.51 -11.78
CA MET A 98 12.18 -12.46 -10.68
C MET A 98 11.25 -13.68 -10.79
N GLY A 99 10.32 -13.69 -11.76
CA GLY A 99 9.42 -14.81 -12.04
C GLY A 99 7.94 -14.45 -11.99
N TRP A 100 7.10 -15.48 -11.92
CA TRP A 100 5.64 -15.33 -11.85
C TRP A 100 5.17 -14.94 -10.46
N PHE A 101 4.13 -14.11 -10.38
CA PHE A 101 3.44 -13.78 -9.13
C PHE A 101 1.93 -13.70 -9.36
N TYR A 102 1.15 -13.77 -8.28
CA TYR A 102 -0.28 -13.50 -8.29
C TYR A 102 -0.58 -12.30 -7.39
N GLY A 103 -1.20 -11.27 -7.98
CA GLY A 103 -1.44 -10.02 -7.27
C GLY A 103 -1.66 -8.84 -8.20
N PHE A 104 -1.03 -7.73 -7.84
CA PHE A 104 -1.19 -6.41 -8.46
C PHE A 104 0.16 -5.86 -8.93
N LYS A 105 0.11 -4.85 -9.80
CA LYS A 105 1.25 -3.98 -10.07
C LYS A 105 0.96 -2.58 -9.56
N LEU A 106 1.94 -1.97 -8.89
CA LEU A 106 1.93 -0.55 -8.57
C LEU A 106 2.80 0.17 -9.59
N HIS A 107 2.16 0.83 -10.54
CA HIS A 107 2.82 1.70 -11.51
C HIS A 107 3.08 3.05 -10.84
N ALA A 108 4.33 3.50 -10.93
CA ALA A 108 4.76 4.80 -10.46
C ALA A 108 5.43 5.56 -11.60
N ILE A 109 5.07 6.83 -11.74
CA ILE A 109 5.70 7.75 -12.67
C ILE A 109 6.41 8.82 -11.85
N ILE A 110 7.71 9.01 -12.11
CA ILE A 110 8.54 10.05 -11.51
C ILE A 110 9.06 11.01 -12.58
N ASN A 111 9.37 12.25 -12.18
CA ASN A 111 10.06 13.21 -13.04
C ASN A 111 11.59 13.00 -13.01
N SER A 112 12.34 13.84 -13.73
CA SER A 112 13.81 13.71 -13.77
C SER A 112 14.51 13.91 -12.42
N LYS A 113 13.85 14.53 -11.44
CA LYS A 113 14.33 14.76 -10.08
C LYS A 113 13.96 13.64 -9.10
N GLY A 114 13.19 12.65 -9.55
CA GLY A 114 12.71 11.55 -8.72
C GLY A 114 11.47 11.87 -7.89
N GLU A 115 10.77 12.97 -8.19
CA GLU A 115 9.52 13.33 -7.54
C GLU A 115 8.36 12.56 -8.16
N LEU A 116 7.41 12.10 -7.33
CA LEU A 116 6.25 11.33 -7.79
C LEU A 116 5.26 12.23 -8.54
N ILE A 117 4.87 11.82 -9.73
CA ILE A 117 3.87 12.50 -10.57
C ILE A 117 2.53 11.74 -10.55
N ARG A 118 2.59 10.40 -10.61
CA ARG A 118 1.39 9.56 -10.70
C ARG A 118 1.64 8.19 -10.09
N LEU A 119 0.60 7.66 -9.46
CA LEU A 119 0.54 6.27 -8.99
C LEU A 119 -0.71 5.61 -9.55
N GLN A 120 -0.60 4.35 -9.94
CA GLN A 120 -1.74 3.55 -10.36
C GLN A 120 -1.58 2.10 -9.91
N LEU A 121 -2.61 1.55 -9.26
CA LEU A 121 -2.67 0.14 -8.91
C LEU A 121 -3.47 -0.60 -9.98
N THR A 122 -2.89 -1.64 -10.56
CA THR A 122 -3.51 -2.45 -11.62
C THR A 122 -3.41 -3.93 -11.28
N ALA A 123 -4.15 -4.76 -11.99
CA ALA A 123 -4.01 -6.21 -11.87
C ALA A 123 -2.62 -6.66 -12.38
N GLY A 124 -2.09 -7.76 -11.83
CA GLY A 124 -0.71 -8.20 -12.08
C GLY A 124 -0.34 -8.44 -13.55
N ASN A 125 -1.32 -8.65 -14.43
CA ASN A 125 -1.14 -8.91 -15.86
C ASN A 125 -1.19 -7.66 -16.74
N VAL A 126 -1.36 -6.46 -16.17
CA VAL A 126 -1.38 -5.22 -16.94
C VAL A 126 0.06 -4.86 -17.36
N ASP A 127 0.21 -4.41 -18.61
CA ASP A 127 1.49 -3.98 -19.18
C ASP A 127 1.99 -2.70 -18.49
N ASP A 128 3.29 -2.46 -18.53
CA ASP A 128 3.92 -1.28 -17.91
C ASP A 128 3.86 -0.04 -18.82
N ARG A 129 3.52 -0.23 -20.10
CA ARG A 129 3.32 0.81 -21.12
C ARG A 129 1.98 1.53 -21.02
#